data_AF-A0A3S0CLG0-F1
#
_entry.id   AF-A0A3S0CLG0-F1
#
_cell.length_a   1.000
_cell.length_b   1.000
_cell.length_c   1.000
_cell.angle_alpha   90.00
_cell.angle_beta   90.00
_cell.angle_gamma   90.00
#
_symmetry.space_group_name_H-M   'P 1'
#
loop_
_entity.id
_entity.type
_entity.pdbx_description
1 polymer ?
#
loop_
_entity_poly.entity_id
_entity_poly.type
_entity_poly.pdbx_seq_one_letter_code
_entity_poly.pdbx_strand_id
1 'polypeptide(L)'
;MSLSTDPAFLMLKDQFICGFHDISHEKYAGASGKHKPDEQAVDTTNGAGPHNIQMFVLAPDGTVLTCLPSYWNASDLAQELVLAQQLYRVWIDPNISLAEKKATFSQMQVAHLQQHSKAESNRSRMQGFDIQFEAQKRLGVTDVFYNPGAVDPSGKNIPPRNVKTTDVIMHERMAMRPFVPYEQFDTAAYSSYGKNLYDKHEQFRDPNTGQIAQGADLKSEPFIGNDPRAHPVETKIKKQGPRVLSGLLRYGLRAAMYAR
;
A
#
# COMPACT_ATOMS: atom_id res chain seq x y z
N MET A 1 9.85 11.14 12.17
CA MET A 1 8.75 11.28 13.17
C MET A 1 8.13 9.89 13.42
N SER A 2 7.41 9.65 14.52
CA SER A 2 7.00 8.29 14.95
C SER A 2 5.58 8.31 15.58
N LEU A 3 4.94 7.14 15.71
CA LEU A 3 3.68 6.95 16.47
C LEU A 3 3.75 7.46 17.92
N SER A 4 4.98 7.67 18.43
CA SER A 4 5.28 8.13 19.79
C SER A 4 5.26 9.66 19.96
N THR A 5 4.77 10.41 18.98
CA THR A 5 4.64 11.87 19.09
C THR A 5 3.19 12.32 19.08
N ASP A 6 2.91 13.42 19.77
CA ASP A 6 1.60 14.05 19.76
C ASP A 6 1.26 14.61 18.37
N PRO A 7 -0.03 14.62 17.98
CA PRO A 7 -1.20 14.26 18.78
C PRO A 7 -1.55 12.75 18.83
N ALA A 8 -0.97 11.92 17.96
CA ALA A 8 -1.35 10.50 17.88
C ALA A 8 -1.09 9.73 19.18
N PHE A 9 0.03 9.98 19.85
CA PHE A 9 0.40 9.27 21.08
C PHE A 9 -0.67 9.41 22.17
N LEU A 10 -1.14 10.63 22.45
CA LEU A 10 -2.19 10.86 23.44
C LEU A 10 -3.50 10.16 23.08
N MET A 11 -3.92 10.22 21.81
CA MET A 11 -5.13 9.52 21.37
C MET A 11 -5.00 8.00 21.57
N LEU A 12 -3.90 7.41 21.12
CA LEU A 12 -3.63 5.98 21.25
C LEU A 12 -3.60 5.55 22.73
N LYS A 13 -3.01 6.37 23.61
CA LYS A 13 -2.92 6.10 25.05
C LYS A 13 -4.29 6.17 25.75
N ASP A 14 -5.09 7.17 25.41
CA ASP A 14 -6.28 7.53 26.21
C ASP A 14 -7.59 6.97 25.65
N GLN A 15 -7.62 6.59 24.36
CA GLN A 15 -8.87 6.26 23.66
C GLN A 15 -8.87 4.90 22.97
N PHE A 16 -7.71 4.23 22.89
CA PHE A 16 -7.56 2.95 22.18
C PHE A 16 -6.85 1.92 23.04
N ILE A 17 -7.14 0.65 22.78
CA ILE A 17 -6.34 -0.48 23.28
C ILE A 17 -5.36 -0.85 22.17
N CYS A 18 -4.07 -0.67 22.42
CA CYS A 18 -3.02 -0.95 21.44
C CYS A 18 -2.48 -2.37 21.61
N GLY A 19 -2.33 -3.08 20.49
CA GLY A 19 -1.70 -4.40 20.42
C GLY A 19 -0.84 -4.51 19.16
N PHE A 20 -0.09 -5.60 19.05
CA PHE A 20 0.71 -5.90 17.87
C PHE A 20 0.64 -7.40 17.52
N HIS A 21 0.88 -7.69 16.25
CA HIS A 21 1.01 -9.05 15.73
C HIS A 21 2.18 -9.08 14.76
N ASP A 22 3.06 -10.07 14.91
CA ASP A 22 4.22 -10.23 14.02
C ASP A 22 3.79 -10.92 12.72
N ILE A 23 3.95 -10.21 11.61
CA ILE A 23 3.62 -10.70 10.26
C ILE A 23 4.84 -11.29 9.54
N SER A 24 6.01 -11.39 10.16
CA SER A 24 7.27 -11.75 9.46
C SER A 24 7.23 -13.10 8.73
N HIS A 25 6.29 -13.98 9.08
CA HIS A 25 6.08 -15.28 8.45
C HIS A 25 4.88 -15.34 7.52
N GLU A 26 4.17 -14.22 7.35
CA GLU A 26 3.02 -14.12 6.48
C GLU A 26 3.45 -13.94 5.02
N LYS A 27 2.76 -14.60 4.09
CA LYS A 27 3.08 -14.57 2.65
C LYS A 27 3.07 -13.16 2.03
N TYR A 28 2.37 -12.23 2.66
CA TYR A 28 2.23 -10.85 2.20
C TYR A 28 3.21 -9.88 2.85
N ALA A 29 4.00 -10.36 3.82
CA ALA A 29 5.02 -9.57 4.46
C ALA A 29 6.15 -9.26 3.49
N GLY A 30 6.66 -8.03 3.59
CA GLY A 30 7.80 -7.56 2.85
C GLY A 30 9.10 -8.04 3.47
N ALA A 31 10.19 -7.56 2.91
CA ALA A 31 11.50 -7.66 3.53
C ALA A 31 12.08 -6.25 3.68
N SER A 32 12.65 -5.97 4.84
CA SER A 32 13.34 -4.71 5.10
C SER A 32 14.70 -4.90 5.77
N GLY A 33 15.55 -3.88 5.63
CA GLY A 33 16.74 -3.75 6.47
C GLY A 33 16.36 -3.80 7.95
N LYS A 34 17.26 -4.35 8.77
CA LYS A 34 17.08 -4.42 10.21
C LYS A 34 17.40 -3.08 10.85
N HIS A 35 16.45 -2.54 11.61
CA HIS A 35 16.67 -1.37 12.45
C HIS A 35 16.96 -1.77 13.89
N LYS A 36 17.90 -1.09 14.54
CA LYS A 36 18.11 -1.23 15.99
C LYS A 36 17.20 -0.29 16.77
N PRO A 37 16.82 -0.61 18.02
CA PRO A 37 15.96 0.26 18.84
C PRO A 37 16.52 1.66 19.10
N ASP A 38 17.84 1.82 19.01
CA ASP A 38 18.58 3.08 19.23
C ASP A 38 18.89 3.83 17.94
N GLU A 39 18.52 3.30 16.77
CA GLU A 39 18.69 3.99 15.50
C GLU A 39 17.66 5.11 15.34
N GLN A 40 18.09 6.23 14.76
CA GLN A 40 17.20 7.35 14.50
C GLN A 40 16.21 6.97 13.40
N ALA A 41 14.92 7.14 13.68
CA ALA A 41 13.89 6.99 12.67
C ALA A 41 14.06 8.06 11.58
N VAL A 42 14.33 7.61 10.35
CA VAL A 42 14.42 8.50 9.19
C VAL A 42 13.03 9.00 8.82
N ASP A 43 12.92 10.28 8.45
CA ASP A 43 11.68 10.82 7.92
C ASP A 43 11.28 10.10 6.62
N THR A 44 10.04 9.63 6.58
CA THR A 44 9.50 8.86 5.46
C THR A 44 8.08 9.36 5.14
N THR A 45 7.57 8.96 3.98
CA THR A 45 6.22 9.30 3.52
C THR A 45 5.17 8.39 4.15
N ASN A 46 3.93 8.87 4.23
CA ASN A 46 2.79 8.04 4.62
C ASN A 46 2.63 6.90 3.61
N GLY A 47 2.45 5.69 4.12
CA GLY A 47 2.36 4.48 3.30
C GLY A 47 3.70 3.93 2.78
N ALA A 48 4.84 4.41 3.29
CA ALA A 48 6.14 3.83 2.93
C ALA A 48 6.36 2.48 3.62
N GLY A 49 6.58 1.41 2.84
CA GLY A 49 6.70 0.04 3.34
C GLY A 49 5.35 -0.69 3.49
N PRO A 50 4.48 -0.74 2.45
CA PRO A 50 3.13 -1.34 2.45
C PRO A 50 3.07 -2.71 3.10
N HIS A 51 4.12 -3.48 2.87
CA HIS A 51 4.23 -4.89 3.24
C HIS A 51 4.88 -5.12 4.61
N ASN A 52 5.39 -4.09 5.28
CA ASN A 52 6.15 -4.25 6.53
C ASN A 52 5.32 -3.97 7.78
N ILE A 53 4.38 -3.02 7.71
CA ILE A 53 3.50 -2.64 8.80
C ILE A 53 2.10 -2.42 8.21
N GLN A 54 1.06 -2.87 8.92
CA GLN A 54 -0.33 -2.49 8.65
C GLN A 54 -1.00 -2.16 9.99
N MET A 55 -1.53 -0.95 10.11
CA MET A 55 -2.21 -0.50 11.31
C MET A 55 -3.72 -0.64 11.13
N PHE A 56 -4.35 -1.48 11.92
CA PHE A 56 -5.79 -1.67 11.93
C PHE A 56 -6.42 -0.95 13.12
N VAL A 57 -7.54 -0.28 12.86
CA VAL A 57 -8.44 0.19 13.92
C VAL A 57 -9.70 -0.65 13.86
N LEU A 58 -10.00 -1.33 14.96
CA LEU A 58 -11.08 -2.32 15.04
C LEU A 58 -12.17 -1.85 16.00
N ALA A 59 -13.42 -2.21 15.71
CA ALA A 59 -14.47 -2.22 16.70
C ALA A 59 -14.26 -3.39 17.70
N PRO A 60 -14.91 -3.39 18.88
CA PRO A 60 -14.73 -4.44 19.89
C PRO A 60 -15.08 -5.87 19.40
N ASP A 61 -15.90 -6.00 18.36
CA ASP A 61 -16.28 -7.27 17.74
C ASP A 61 -15.32 -7.73 16.63
N GLY A 62 -14.20 -7.02 16.41
CA GLY A 62 -13.22 -7.34 15.37
C GLY A 62 -13.56 -6.78 13.99
N THR A 63 -14.61 -5.97 13.86
CA THR A 63 -14.94 -5.29 12.60
C THR A 63 -13.89 -4.22 12.28
N VAL A 64 -13.37 -4.22 11.05
CA VAL A 64 -12.40 -3.20 10.60
C VAL A 64 -13.10 -1.87 10.37
N LEU A 65 -12.62 -0.82 11.06
CA LEU A 65 -13.08 0.56 10.91
C LEU A 65 -12.19 1.33 9.92
N THR A 66 -10.88 1.20 10.05
CA THR A 66 -9.91 1.69 9.06
C THR A 66 -8.65 0.83 9.08
N CYS A 67 -7.91 0.83 7.97
CA CYS A 67 -6.62 0.17 7.85
C CYS A 67 -5.63 1.13 7.19
N LEU A 68 -4.60 1.52 7.92
CA LEU A 68 -3.53 2.36 7.40
C LEU A 68 -2.34 1.47 7.04
N PRO A 69 -2.00 1.33 5.75
CA PRO A 69 -0.79 0.62 5.37
C PRO A 69 0.42 1.44 5.80
N SER A 70 1.39 0.76 6.41
CA SER A 70 2.73 1.27 6.72
C SER A 70 2.82 2.41 7.74
N TYR A 71 3.93 3.15 7.68
CA TYR A 71 4.16 4.35 8.47
C TYR A 71 3.19 5.48 8.11
N TRP A 72 2.77 6.23 9.12
CA TRP A 72 2.01 7.47 8.99
C TRP A 72 2.56 8.55 9.93
N ASN A 73 2.55 9.80 9.47
CA ASN A 73 2.85 10.95 10.31
C ASN A 73 1.83 11.06 11.46
N ALA A 74 2.30 11.46 12.65
CA ALA A 74 1.46 11.51 13.85
C ALA A 74 0.23 12.43 13.72
N SER A 75 0.35 13.58 13.04
CA SER A 75 -0.79 14.48 12.85
C SER A 75 -1.83 13.90 11.88
N ASP A 76 -1.38 13.20 10.85
CA ASP A 76 -2.25 12.58 9.85
C ASP A 76 -2.94 11.35 10.46
N LEU A 77 -2.18 10.48 11.16
CA LEU A 77 -2.75 9.35 11.89
C LEU A 77 -3.83 9.78 12.90
N ALA A 78 -3.64 10.89 13.60
CA ALA A 78 -4.66 11.38 14.54
C ALA A 78 -5.99 11.69 13.83
N GLN A 79 -5.96 12.23 12.61
CA GLN A 79 -7.18 12.49 11.84
C GLN A 79 -7.87 11.17 11.44
N GLU A 80 -7.09 10.17 11.05
CA GLU A 80 -7.58 8.83 10.72
C GLU A 80 -8.20 8.13 11.93
N LEU A 81 -7.63 8.32 13.13
CA LEU A 81 -8.22 7.82 14.38
C LEU A 81 -9.54 8.52 14.70
N VAL A 82 -9.67 9.82 14.41
CA VAL A 82 -10.96 10.54 14.53
C VAL A 82 -11.98 9.98 13.55
N LEU A 83 -11.61 9.74 12.28
CA LEU A 83 -12.49 9.09 11.31
C LEU A 83 -12.95 7.72 11.82
N ALA A 84 -12.04 6.90 12.36
CA ALA A 84 -12.36 5.58 12.88
C ALA A 84 -13.41 5.63 14.01
N GLN A 85 -13.32 6.62 14.91
CA GLN A 85 -14.34 6.83 15.96
C GLN A 85 -15.70 7.22 15.39
N GLN A 86 -15.74 8.01 14.31
CA GLN A 86 -16.99 8.35 13.64
C GLN A 86 -17.59 7.12 12.94
N LEU A 87 -16.76 6.31 12.26
CA LEU A 87 -17.18 5.05 11.65
C LEU A 87 -17.68 4.05 12.69
N TYR A 88 -17.08 4.02 13.88
CA TYR A 88 -17.57 3.20 14.98
C TYR A 88 -18.99 3.61 15.42
N ARG A 89 -19.29 4.91 15.50
CA ARG A 89 -20.64 5.39 15.81
C ARG A 89 -21.67 4.92 14.79
N VAL A 90 -21.31 4.93 13.50
CA VAL A 90 -22.14 4.34 12.43
C VAL A 90 -22.30 2.83 12.63
N TRP A 91 -21.21 2.12 12.96
CA TRP A 91 -21.25 0.67 13.16
C TRP A 91 -22.22 0.24 14.26
N ILE A 92 -22.23 0.93 15.40
CA ILE A 92 -23.02 0.53 16.57
C ILE A 92 -24.44 1.09 16.58
N ASP A 93 -24.78 2.02 15.67
CA ASP A 93 -26.12 2.63 15.66
C ASP A 93 -27.19 1.56 15.34
N PRO A 94 -28.14 1.28 16.25
CA PRO A 94 -29.16 0.27 16.03
C PRO A 94 -30.27 0.73 15.08
N ASN A 95 -30.33 2.03 14.76
CA ASN A 95 -31.42 2.62 13.98
C ASN A 95 -31.17 2.63 12.47
N ILE A 96 -29.95 2.31 12.04
CA ILE A 96 -29.60 2.23 10.62
C ILE A 96 -29.34 0.78 10.22
N SER A 97 -29.85 0.40 9.05
CA SER A 97 -29.67 -0.95 8.52
C SER A 97 -28.21 -1.21 8.15
N LEU A 98 -27.82 -2.49 8.08
CA LEU A 98 -26.46 -2.85 7.64
C LEU A 98 -26.14 -2.31 6.24
N ALA A 99 -27.12 -2.24 5.33
CA ALA A 99 -26.93 -1.67 4.00
C ALA A 99 -26.60 -0.17 4.07
N GLU A 100 -27.33 0.59 4.89
CA GLU A 100 -27.08 2.01 5.11
C GLU A 100 -25.75 2.26 5.81
N LYS A 101 -25.39 1.42 6.80
CA LYS A 101 -24.06 1.45 7.45
C LYS A 101 -22.97 1.33 6.41
N LYS A 102 -23.04 0.33 5.53
CA LYS A 102 -22.04 0.10 4.49
C LYS A 102 -21.96 1.26 3.49
N ALA A 103 -23.09 1.79 3.05
CA ALA A 103 -23.12 2.96 2.17
C ALA A 103 -22.50 4.19 2.84
N THR A 104 -22.85 4.43 4.11
CA THR A 104 -22.31 5.54 4.92
C THR A 104 -20.81 5.39 5.12
N PHE A 105 -20.33 4.18 5.42
CA PHE A 105 -18.91 3.89 5.53
C PHE A 105 -18.15 4.29 4.26
N SER A 106 -18.59 3.79 3.11
CA SER A 106 -17.95 4.10 1.83
C SER A 106 -17.96 5.59 1.53
N GLN A 107 -19.08 6.27 1.81
CA GLN A 107 -19.20 7.71 1.62
C GLN A 107 -18.25 8.49 2.54
N MET A 108 -18.16 8.11 3.83
CA MET A 108 -17.29 8.77 4.80
C MET A 108 -15.82 8.62 4.42
N GLN A 109 -15.38 7.44 3.99
CA GLN A 109 -14.01 7.21 3.53
C GLN A 109 -13.64 8.12 2.36
N VAL A 110 -14.49 8.19 1.32
CA VAL A 110 -14.25 9.05 0.15
C VAL A 110 -14.36 10.54 0.50
N ALA A 111 -15.28 10.92 1.39
CA ALA A 111 -15.45 12.31 1.81
C ALA A 111 -14.28 12.80 2.68
N HIS A 112 -13.64 11.90 3.46
CA HIS A 112 -12.51 12.27 4.30
C HIS A 112 -11.31 12.80 3.49
N LEU A 113 -11.11 12.28 2.27
CA LEU A 113 -10.08 12.79 1.35
C LEU A 113 -10.19 14.30 1.07
N GLN A 114 -11.39 14.88 1.13
CA GLN A 114 -11.59 16.32 0.93
C GLN A 114 -11.16 17.15 2.13
N GLN A 115 -10.94 16.51 3.28
CA GLN A 115 -10.48 17.13 4.52
C GLN A 115 -8.95 17.10 4.65
N HIS A 116 -8.27 16.26 3.86
CA HIS A 116 -6.83 16.10 3.91
C HIS A 116 -6.13 17.40 3.55
N SER A 117 -5.20 17.80 4.41
CA SER A 117 -4.43 19.02 4.17
C SER A 117 -3.48 18.83 2.99
N LYS A 118 -3.07 19.94 2.35
CA LYS A 118 -2.03 19.86 1.31
C LYS A 118 -0.72 19.26 1.84
N ALA A 119 -0.42 19.47 3.12
CA ALA A 119 0.76 18.93 3.78
C ALA A 119 0.68 17.40 3.91
N GLU A 120 -0.48 16.89 4.30
CA GLU A 120 -0.77 15.46 4.35
C GLU A 120 -0.69 14.83 2.96
N SER A 121 -1.36 15.38 1.94
CA SER A 121 -1.25 14.84 0.58
C SER A 121 0.19 14.86 0.06
N ASN A 122 1.00 15.84 0.48
CA ASN A 122 2.43 15.87 0.14
C ASN A 122 3.22 14.77 0.87
N ARG A 123 2.90 14.49 2.15
CA ARG A 123 3.48 13.38 2.91
C ARG A 123 3.00 12.02 2.41
N SER A 124 1.83 11.93 1.79
CA SER A 124 1.27 10.71 1.19
C SER A 124 1.72 10.47 -0.24
N ARG A 125 2.71 11.21 -0.76
CA ARG A 125 3.28 10.91 -2.08
C ARG A 125 4.00 9.57 -2.05
N MET A 126 3.69 8.73 -3.01
CA MET A 126 4.37 7.46 -3.20
C MET A 126 5.83 7.68 -3.59
N GLN A 127 6.73 6.79 -3.13
CA GLN A 127 8.15 6.90 -3.42
C GLN A 127 8.42 6.55 -4.89
N GLY A 128 9.40 7.23 -5.51
CA GLY A 128 9.65 7.09 -6.95
C GLY A 128 9.95 5.66 -7.40
N PHE A 129 10.64 4.87 -6.58
CA PHE A 129 10.93 3.48 -6.91
C PHE A 129 9.70 2.56 -6.84
N ASP A 130 8.69 2.89 -6.03
CA ASP A 130 7.42 2.17 -5.96
C ASP A 130 6.57 2.49 -7.18
N ILE A 131 6.49 3.77 -7.54
CA ILE A 131 5.81 4.23 -8.77
C ILE A 131 6.41 3.53 -10.01
N GLN A 132 7.74 3.45 -10.08
CA GLN A 132 8.42 2.73 -11.16
C GLN A 132 8.09 1.23 -11.17
N PHE A 133 8.05 0.59 -10.00
CA PHE A 133 7.70 -0.82 -9.91
C PHE A 133 6.27 -1.08 -10.38
N GLU A 134 5.33 -0.27 -9.94
CA GLU A 134 3.93 -0.37 -10.33
C GLU A 134 3.78 -0.26 -11.86
N ALA A 135 4.44 0.71 -12.48
CA ALA A 135 4.41 0.88 -13.94
C ALA A 135 5.08 -0.28 -14.69
N GLN A 136 6.21 -0.80 -14.20
CA GLN A 136 6.97 -1.83 -14.91
C GLN A 136 6.44 -3.25 -14.72
N LYS A 137 5.84 -3.53 -13.56
CA LYS A 137 5.54 -4.91 -13.12
C LYS A 137 4.05 -5.15 -12.91
N ARG A 138 3.26 -4.12 -12.65
CA ARG A 138 1.87 -4.25 -12.18
C ARG A 138 0.87 -3.39 -12.93
N LEU A 139 1.27 -2.74 -14.02
CA LEU A 139 0.42 -1.77 -14.73
C LEU A 139 -0.96 -2.33 -15.14
N GLY A 140 -1.06 -3.63 -15.41
CA GLY A 140 -2.33 -4.27 -15.78
C GLY A 140 -3.29 -4.55 -14.62
N VAL A 141 -2.85 -4.42 -13.36
CA VAL A 141 -3.65 -4.77 -12.17
C VAL A 141 -3.63 -3.70 -11.07
N THR A 142 -2.74 -2.71 -11.18
CA THR A 142 -2.56 -1.68 -10.17
C THR A 142 -3.65 -0.60 -10.24
N ASP A 143 -4.04 -0.09 -9.08
CA ASP A 143 -4.94 1.04 -8.89
C ASP A 143 -4.20 2.35 -8.53
N VAL A 144 -2.86 2.32 -8.52
CA VAL A 144 -1.98 3.45 -8.16
C VAL A 144 -2.07 4.61 -9.15
N PHE A 145 -2.52 4.37 -10.37
CA PHE A 145 -2.64 5.39 -11.41
C PHE A 145 -4.10 5.76 -11.67
N TYR A 146 -4.40 7.05 -11.82
CA TYR A 146 -5.73 7.51 -12.25
C TYR A 146 -6.06 7.05 -13.66
N ASN A 147 -5.08 7.08 -14.56
CA ASN A 147 -5.19 6.55 -15.92
C ASN A 147 -3.99 5.66 -16.25
N PRO A 148 -4.10 4.33 -16.02
CA PRO A 148 -3.04 3.37 -16.37
C PRO A 148 -2.67 3.37 -17.86
N GLY A 149 -3.63 3.64 -18.76
CA GLY A 149 -3.39 3.67 -20.21
C GLY A 149 -2.48 4.80 -20.68
N ALA A 150 -2.25 5.82 -19.85
CA ALA A 150 -1.34 6.94 -20.12
C ALA A 150 0.04 6.75 -19.48
N VAL A 151 0.32 5.61 -18.85
CA VAL A 151 1.58 5.34 -18.16
C VAL A 151 2.56 4.65 -19.10
N ASP A 152 3.78 5.19 -19.20
CA ASP A 152 4.89 4.52 -19.88
C ASP A 152 5.32 3.26 -19.09
N PRO A 153 5.19 2.04 -19.66
CA PRO A 153 5.59 0.80 -18.98
C PRO A 153 7.08 0.71 -18.67
N SER A 154 7.92 1.58 -19.24
CA SER A 154 9.34 1.70 -18.87
C SER A 154 9.55 2.32 -17.49
N GLY A 155 8.55 3.01 -16.95
CA GLY A 155 8.59 3.73 -15.67
C GLY A 155 9.34 5.06 -15.69
N LYS A 156 9.82 5.52 -16.86
CA LYS A 156 10.71 6.70 -16.95
C LYS A 156 9.99 8.04 -17.03
N ASN A 157 8.76 8.08 -17.54
CA ASN A 157 8.02 9.32 -17.80
C ASN A 157 6.59 9.24 -17.26
N ILE A 158 6.45 9.10 -15.94
CA ILE A 158 5.14 9.01 -15.30
C ILE A 158 4.75 10.41 -14.80
N PRO A 159 3.69 11.04 -15.36
CA PRO A 159 3.27 12.35 -14.90
C PRO A 159 2.85 12.29 -13.42
N PRO A 160 3.39 13.14 -12.52
CA PRO A 160 3.05 13.08 -11.09
C PRO A 160 1.54 13.22 -10.82
N ARG A 161 0.83 14.00 -11.64
CA ARG A 161 -0.63 14.17 -11.55
C ARG A 161 -1.43 12.90 -11.85
N ASN A 162 -0.82 11.91 -12.51
CA ASN A 162 -1.47 10.64 -12.84
C ASN A 162 -1.27 9.59 -11.73
N VAL A 163 -0.46 9.88 -10.72
CA VAL A 163 -0.18 8.99 -9.59
C VAL A 163 -1.08 9.38 -8.43
N LYS A 164 -1.84 8.43 -7.90
CA LYS A 164 -2.59 8.61 -6.66
C LYS A 164 -1.63 8.67 -5.49
N THR A 165 -1.92 9.55 -4.54
CA THR A 165 -1.23 9.54 -3.24
C THR A 165 -1.74 8.35 -2.41
N THR A 166 -0.93 7.90 -1.45
CA THR A 166 -1.24 6.70 -0.65
C THR A 166 -2.54 6.84 0.13
N ASP A 167 -2.84 8.03 0.65
CA ASP A 167 -4.11 8.33 1.29
C ASP A 167 -5.31 8.11 0.35
N VAL A 168 -5.22 8.56 -0.90
CA VAL A 168 -6.27 8.29 -1.91
C VAL A 168 -6.44 6.79 -2.13
N ILE A 169 -5.34 6.06 -2.32
CA ILE A 169 -5.38 4.60 -2.53
C ILE A 169 -6.00 3.91 -1.32
N MET A 170 -5.61 4.31 -0.11
CA MET A 170 -6.07 3.78 1.17
C MET A 170 -7.58 3.95 1.33
N HIS A 171 -8.09 5.18 1.20
CA HIS A 171 -9.52 5.45 1.34
C HIS A 171 -10.38 4.84 0.23
N GLU A 172 -9.93 4.85 -1.03
CA GLU A 172 -10.64 4.17 -2.11
C GLU A 172 -10.74 2.66 -1.83
N ARG A 173 -9.65 2.04 -1.36
CA ARG A 173 -9.65 0.62 -0.99
C ARG A 173 -10.53 0.34 0.22
N MET A 174 -10.52 1.19 1.24
CA MET A 174 -11.44 1.03 2.39
C MET A 174 -12.89 1.19 1.96
N ALA A 175 -13.21 2.16 1.11
CA ALA A 175 -14.57 2.38 0.64
C ALA A 175 -15.19 1.14 -0.04
N MET A 176 -14.36 0.28 -0.63
CA MET A 176 -14.79 -1.00 -1.23
C MET A 176 -14.90 -2.16 -0.22
N ARG A 177 -14.52 -1.96 1.05
CA ARG A 177 -14.47 -2.97 2.12
C ARG A 177 -15.23 -2.52 3.38
N PRO A 178 -16.51 -2.12 3.28
CA PRO A 178 -17.21 -1.54 4.41
C PRO A 178 -17.52 -2.59 5.49
N PHE A 179 -17.03 -2.32 6.71
CA PHE A 179 -17.27 -3.12 7.92
C PHE A 179 -16.99 -4.62 7.73
N VAL A 180 -15.85 -4.95 7.12
CA VAL A 180 -15.38 -6.33 6.97
C VAL A 180 -14.79 -6.81 8.31
N PRO A 181 -15.13 -8.01 8.80
CA PRO A 181 -14.44 -8.61 9.95
C PRO A 181 -12.94 -8.78 9.68
N TYR A 182 -12.09 -8.54 10.68
CA TYR A 182 -10.63 -8.61 10.53
C TYR A 182 -10.16 -9.94 9.94
N GLU A 183 -10.73 -11.07 10.37
CA GLU A 183 -10.42 -12.42 9.88
C GLU A 183 -10.72 -12.63 8.39
N GLN A 184 -11.59 -11.81 7.82
CA GLN A 184 -12.00 -11.85 6.40
C GLN A 184 -11.35 -10.75 5.59
N PHE A 185 -10.57 -9.87 6.22
CA PHE A 185 -9.94 -8.75 5.55
C PHE A 185 -8.73 -9.25 4.75
N ASP A 186 -8.76 -9.10 3.43
CA ASP A 186 -7.64 -9.45 2.56
C ASP A 186 -6.53 -8.39 2.66
N THR A 187 -5.73 -8.49 3.72
CA THR A 187 -4.58 -7.61 3.99
C THR A 187 -3.59 -7.64 2.83
N ALA A 188 -3.38 -8.81 2.22
CA ALA A 188 -2.42 -8.99 1.14
C ALA A 188 -2.80 -8.17 -0.09
N ALA A 189 -4.06 -8.21 -0.51
CA ALA A 189 -4.55 -7.37 -1.60
C ALA A 189 -4.64 -5.89 -1.19
N TYR A 190 -5.07 -5.62 0.05
CA TYR A 190 -5.27 -4.26 0.55
C TYR A 190 -3.98 -3.45 0.65
N SER A 191 -2.87 -4.05 1.07
CA SER A 191 -1.57 -3.38 1.14
C SER A 191 -0.76 -3.50 -0.15
N SER A 192 -1.29 -4.16 -1.19
CA SER A 192 -0.54 -4.45 -2.41
C SER A 192 -0.30 -3.21 -3.27
N TYR A 193 0.76 -2.47 -3.00
CA TYR A 193 1.34 -1.44 -3.87
C TYR A 193 2.86 -1.35 -3.60
N GLY A 194 3.62 -0.79 -4.51
CA GLY A 194 5.07 -0.66 -4.37
C GLY A 194 5.79 -2.01 -4.36
N LYS A 195 7.07 -1.98 -3.98
CA LYS A 195 7.93 -3.16 -3.93
C LYS A 195 7.77 -3.93 -2.63
N ASN A 196 8.03 -5.23 -2.66
CA ASN A 196 8.08 -6.04 -1.41
C ASN A 196 9.38 -5.82 -0.62
N LEU A 197 10.45 -5.35 -1.27
CA LEU A 197 11.77 -5.18 -0.67
C LEU A 197 12.07 -3.71 -0.44
N TYR A 198 12.28 -3.33 0.81
CA TYR A 198 12.71 -1.99 1.23
C TYR A 198 14.08 -2.07 1.89
N ASP A 199 15.11 -1.75 1.13
CA ASP A 199 16.44 -1.54 1.67
C ASP A 199 16.84 -0.08 1.49
N LYS A 200 16.81 0.66 2.59
CA LYS A 200 17.16 2.08 2.58
C LYS A 200 18.64 2.32 2.90
N HIS A 201 19.37 1.27 3.31
CA HIS A 201 20.77 1.32 3.72
C HIS A 201 21.07 2.48 4.70
N GLU A 202 20.12 2.80 5.59
CA GLU A 202 20.13 4.02 6.40
C GLU A 202 21.35 4.06 7.33
N GLN A 203 21.72 2.92 7.89
CA GLN A 203 22.90 2.71 8.73
C GLN A 203 24.25 2.96 8.04
N PHE A 204 24.27 2.92 6.71
CA PHE A 204 25.46 3.25 5.94
C PHE A 204 25.43 4.66 5.38
N ARG A 205 24.35 5.42 5.58
CA ARG A 205 24.32 6.80 5.15
C ARG A 205 25.16 7.63 6.10
N ASP A 206 26.13 8.34 5.53
CA ASP A 206 26.87 9.34 6.27
C ASP A 206 25.88 10.42 6.76
N PRO A 207 25.84 10.72 8.08
CA PRO A 207 24.84 11.64 8.64
C PRO A 207 24.93 13.08 8.10
N ASN A 208 26.09 13.49 7.57
CA ASN A 208 26.33 14.84 7.10
C ASN A 208 26.00 15.00 5.62
N THR A 209 26.13 13.94 4.83
CA THR A 209 25.94 13.97 3.37
C THR A 209 24.67 13.23 2.91
N GLY A 210 24.11 12.37 3.75
CA GLY A 210 22.99 11.48 3.43
C GLY A 210 23.32 10.42 2.36
N GLN A 211 24.58 10.33 1.92
CA GLN A 211 25.05 9.37 0.93
C GLN A 211 25.54 8.10 1.61
N ILE A 212 25.41 6.96 0.93
CA ILE A 212 25.98 5.69 1.42
C ILE A 212 27.51 5.85 1.49
N ALA A 213 28.08 5.54 2.65
CA ALA A 213 29.50 5.58 2.92
C ALA A 213 30.27 4.73 1.91
N GLN A 214 31.34 5.31 1.37
CA GLN A 214 32.16 4.65 0.37
C GLN A 214 32.81 3.39 0.97
N GLY A 215 32.54 2.23 0.36
CA GLY A 215 33.04 0.93 0.84
C GLY A 215 32.09 0.14 1.76
N ALA A 216 30.86 0.62 1.98
CA ALA A 216 29.85 -0.13 2.72
C ALA A 216 29.54 -1.48 2.04
N ASP A 217 29.57 -2.57 2.83
CA ASP A 217 29.17 -3.90 2.36
C ASP A 217 27.65 -4.08 2.46
N LEU A 218 26.95 -3.49 1.49
CA LEU A 218 25.49 -3.51 1.40
C LEU A 218 24.91 -4.92 1.17
N LYS A 219 25.74 -5.89 0.75
CA LYS A 219 25.27 -7.22 0.31
C LYS A 219 25.14 -8.22 1.46
N SER A 220 25.88 -8.03 2.54
CA SER A 220 25.92 -8.94 3.70
C SER A 220 24.87 -8.65 4.76
N GLU A 221 24.04 -7.62 4.56
CA GLU A 221 23.08 -7.20 5.58
C GLU A 221 21.97 -8.22 5.82
N PRO A 222 21.63 -8.50 7.09
CA PRO A 222 20.47 -9.32 7.41
C PRO A 222 19.18 -8.51 7.18
N PHE A 223 18.23 -9.12 6.47
CA PHE A 223 16.88 -8.59 6.33
C PHE A 223 15.96 -9.24 7.35
N ILE A 224 14.88 -8.54 7.71
CA ILE A 224 13.75 -9.07 8.48
C ILE A 224 12.57 -9.26 7.53
N GLY A 225 11.77 -10.29 7.76
CA GLY A 225 10.61 -10.65 6.94
C GLY A 225 10.94 -11.66 5.84
N ASN A 226 10.18 -11.63 4.75
CA ASN A 226 10.32 -12.58 3.63
C ASN A 226 11.53 -12.22 2.76
N ASP A 227 12.75 -12.40 3.27
CA ASP A 227 13.98 -12.11 2.54
C ASP A 227 14.01 -12.90 1.21
N PRO A 228 13.95 -12.22 0.05
CA PRO A 228 13.97 -12.90 -1.24
C PRO A 228 15.30 -13.61 -1.51
N ARG A 229 16.36 -13.37 -0.72
CA ARG A 229 17.63 -14.11 -0.77
C ARG A 229 17.56 -15.43 0.00
N ALA A 230 16.75 -15.50 1.07
CA ALA A 230 16.49 -16.74 1.80
C ALA A 230 15.46 -17.63 1.08
N HIS A 231 14.53 -17.00 0.35
CA HIS A 231 13.52 -17.66 -0.47
C HIS A 231 13.39 -16.99 -1.85
N PRO A 232 14.26 -17.32 -2.83
CA PRO A 232 14.14 -16.79 -4.18
C PRO A 232 12.78 -17.20 -4.75
N VAL A 233 11.86 -16.24 -4.87
CA VAL A 233 10.63 -16.42 -5.63
C VAL A 233 11.08 -16.69 -7.06
N GLU A 234 11.00 -17.96 -7.49
CA GLU A 234 11.22 -18.37 -8.87
C GLU A 234 10.20 -17.65 -9.75
N THR A 235 10.52 -16.44 -10.21
CA THR A 235 9.87 -15.84 -11.36
C THR A 235 10.37 -16.59 -12.58
N LYS A 236 9.83 -17.79 -12.80
CA LYS A 236 9.93 -18.51 -14.07
C LYS A 236 9.14 -17.73 -15.13
N ILE A 237 9.68 -16.59 -15.55
CA ILE A 237 9.41 -16.07 -16.89
C ILE A 237 10.07 -17.07 -17.83
N LYS A 238 9.31 -18.08 -18.27
CA LYS A 238 9.68 -18.88 -19.43
C LYS A 238 9.84 -17.89 -20.59
N LYS A 239 11.08 -17.48 -20.88
CA LYS A 239 11.45 -16.96 -22.20
C LYS A 239 11.21 -18.10 -23.20
N GLN A 240 10.01 -18.19 -23.73
CA GLN A 240 9.81 -18.89 -24.99
C GLN A 240 10.47 -18.02 -26.06
N GLY A 241 11.65 -18.46 -26.53
CA GLY A 241 12.29 -17.91 -27.72
C GLY A 241 11.40 -18.10 -28.95
N PRO A 242 11.70 -17.39 -30.06
CA PRO A 242 10.83 -17.34 -31.21
C PRO A 242 10.89 -18.69 -31.94
N ARG A 243 9.78 -19.42 -31.96
CA ARG A 243 9.55 -20.50 -32.93
C ARG A 243 8.43 -20.09 -33.87
N VAL A 244 8.86 -19.66 -35.05
CA VAL A 244 8.35 -20.01 -36.37
C VAL A 244 6.86 -20.40 -36.43
N LEU A 245 6.05 -19.56 -37.07
CA LEU A 245 4.85 -20.03 -37.77
C LEU A 245 4.63 -19.23 -39.05
N SER A 246 5.42 -19.57 -40.06
CA SER A 246 4.96 -19.57 -41.44
C SER A 246 3.99 -20.75 -41.61
N GLY A 247 2.78 -20.48 -42.08
CA GLY A 247 1.86 -21.52 -42.56
C GLY A 247 0.52 -21.54 -41.84
N LEU A 248 -0.39 -20.69 -42.29
CA LEU A 248 -1.83 -20.99 -42.33
C LEU A 248 -2.44 -20.26 -43.53
N LEU A 249 -2.03 -20.74 -44.70
CA LEU A 249 -2.81 -20.65 -45.92
C LEU A 249 -3.62 -21.96 -45.98
N ARG A 250 -4.96 -21.83 -46.03
CA ARG A 250 -5.97 -22.76 -46.58
C ARG A 250 -7.09 -23.15 -45.59
N TYR A 251 -8.32 -22.97 -46.12
CA TYR A 251 -9.65 -23.34 -45.64
C TYR A 251 -10.28 -22.35 -44.63
N GLY A 252 -11.39 -21.66 -44.91
CA GLY A 252 -12.38 -21.86 -45.96
C GLY A 252 -13.24 -20.62 -46.29
N LEU A 253 -13.66 -20.61 -47.54
CA LEU A 253 -14.67 -19.75 -48.16
C LEU A 253 -16.09 -20.09 -47.65
N ARG A 254 -16.98 -19.09 -47.80
CA ARG A 254 -18.46 -19.06 -47.63
C ARG A 254 -18.91 -18.68 -46.21
N ALA A 255 -19.75 -17.68 -45.98
CA ALA A 255 -20.79 -17.10 -46.83
C ALA A 255 -21.03 -15.62 -46.50
N ALA A 256 -21.09 -14.78 -47.54
CA ALA A 256 -21.69 -13.46 -47.50
C ALA A 256 -22.52 -13.30 -48.78
N MET A 257 -23.79 -13.69 -48.71
CA MET A 257 -24.86 -13.26 -49.60
C MET A 257 -26.16 -13.59 -48.90
N TYR A 258 -26.72 -12.62 -48.18
CA TYR A 258 -28.16 -12.39 -47.94
C TYR A 258 -28.30 -11.21 -46.96
N ALA A 259 -28.43 -9.99 -47.48
CA ALA A 259 -29.17 -8.90 -46.84
C ALA A 259 -29.39 -7.80 -47.89
N ARG A 260 -30.63 -7.79 -48.41
CA ARG A 260 -31.42 -6.73 -49.05
C ARG A 260 -30.71 -5.53 -49.67
#